data_AF-A0A562GSM9-F1
#
_entry.id   AF-A0A562GSM9-F1
#
_cell.length_a   1.000
_cell.length_b   1.000
_cell.length_c   1.000
_cell.angle_alpha   90.00
_cell.angle_beta   90.00
_cell.angle_gamma   90.00
#
_symmetry.space_group_name_H-M   'P 1'
#
loop_
_entity.id
_entity.type
_entity.pdbx_description
1 polymer ?
#
loop_
_entity_poly.entity_id
_entity_poly.type
_entity_poly.pdbx_seq_one_letter_code
_entity_poly.pdbx_strand_id
1 'polypeptide(L)'
;MKKLFSRRPLTVDPAHMITLHQEAIEQLELMNTVVEASEHASDGMHDTLTRMAENHWEAYLDVLHMICMHEESFAAVMKKHGFATHDNEPVDTEQRQFFGSRALIMALLLGLIRRHRRFAYFYSLRANPMGEYIKESVAMEREHIVEMIGMVQNMM
;
A
#
# COMPACT_ATOMS: atom_id res chain seq x y z
N MET A 1 -22.11 27.74 22.49
CA MET A 1 -21.32 26.50 22.29
C MET A 1 -21.36 26.11 20.82
N LYS A 2 -20.19 25.79 20.25
CA LYS A 2 -19.91 25.54 18.83
C LYS A 2 -20.58 24.25 18.32
N LYS A 3 -21.02 24.26 17.06
CA LYS A 3 -20.82 23.13 16.12
C LYS A 3 -20.25 23.69 14.82
N LEU A 4 -18.95 24.00 14.86
CA LEU A 4 -18.15 24.29 13.67
C LEU A 4 -17.85 22.95 12.99
N PHE A 5 -18.33 22.82 11.76
CA PHE A 5 -18.00 21.75 10.80
C PHE A 5 -18.44 20.33 11.18
N SER A 6 -19.69 19.97 10.87
CA SER A 6 -19.91 18.59 10.39
C SER A 6 -19.23 18.49 9.03
N ARG A 7 -18.01 17.95 8.97
CA ARG A 7 -17.41 17.53 7.70
C ARG A 7 -18.42 16.57 7.05
N ARG A 8 -19.07 17.01 5.98
CA ARG A 8 -19.75 16.07 5.09
C ARG A 8 -18.66 15.09 4.61
N PRO A 9 -18.93 13.78 4.53
CA PRO A 9 -17.96 12.86 3.95
C PRO A 9 -17.60 13.41 2.57
N LEU A 10 -16.31 13.68 2.34
CA LEU A 10 -15.83 14.07 1.02
C LEU A 10 -16.23 12.94 0.10
N THR A 11 -17.03 13.24 -0.91
CA THR A 11 -17.32 12.28 -1.98
C THR A 11 -15.98 11.93 -2.60
N VAL A 12 -15.54 10.69 -2.39
CA VAL A 12 -14.31 10.13 -2.97
C VAL A 12 -14.29 10.44 -4.46
N ASP A 13 -13.28 11.15 -4.94
CA ASP A 13 -13.10 11.40 -6.38
C ASP A 13 -12.52 10.14 -7.03
N PRO A 14 -13.29 9.40 -7.86
CA PRO A 14 -12.80 8.15 -8.43
C PRO A 14 -11.59 8.34 -9.33
N ALA A 15 -11.46 9.48 -10.01
CA ALA A 15 -10.32 9.75 -10.88
C ALA A 15 -9.04 9.91 -10.04
N HIS A 16 -9.12 10.67 -8.94
CA HIS A 16 -8.02 10.81 -8.01
C HIS A 16 -7.63 9.49 -7.36
N MET A 17 -8.60 8.66 -6.95
CA MET A 17 -8.30 7.34 -6.39
C MET A 17 -7.60 6.43 -7.39
N ILE A 18 -8.00 6.45 -8.67
CA ILE A 18 -7.30 5.70 -9.72
C ILE A 18 -5.83 6.14 -9.78
N THR A 19 -5.56 7.45 -9.76
CA THR A 19 -4.19 7.97 -9.76
C THR A 19 -3.40 7.49 -8.54
N LEU A 20 -3.95 7.57 -7.33
CA LEU A 20 -3.25 7.08 -6.13
C LEU A 20 -2.97 5.57 -6.19
N HIS A 21 -3.92 4.77 -6.70
CA HIS A 21 -3.66 3.33 -6.88
C HIS A 21 -2.63 3.06 -7.99
N GLN A 22 -2.50 3.91 -9.02
CA GLN A 22 -1.45 3.83 -10.02
C GLN A 22 -0.08 4.19 -9.45
N GLU A 23 0.03 5.27 -8.69
CA GLU A 23 1.26 5.66 -7.99
C GLU A 23 1.73 4.55 -7.03
N ALA A 24 0.80 3.91 -6.31
CA ALA A 24 1.11 2.77 -5.45
C ALA A 24 1.66 1.57 -6.24
N ILE A 25 1.11 1.30 -7.44
CA ILE A 25 1.63 0.25 -8.33
C ILE A 25 3.04 0.57 -8.78
N GLU A 26 3.30 1.81 -9.19
CA GLU A 26 4.62 2.25 -9.66
C GLU A 26 5.68 2.05 -8.57
N GLN A 27 5.41 2.45 -7.32
CA GLN A 27 6.35 2.22 -6.22
C GLN A 27 6.63 0.74 -5.97
N LEU A 28 5.59 -0.10 -6.01
CA LEU A 28 5.75 -1.56 -5.83
C LEU A 28 6.50 -2.21 -7.00
N GLU A 29 6.31 -1.76 -8.24
CA GLU A 29 7.01 -2.26 -9.42
C GLU A 29 8.51 -1.87 -9.40
N LEU A 30 8.82 -0.64 -8.98
CA LEU A 30 10.18 -0.18 -8.76
C LEU A 30 10.86 -0.99 -7.66
N MET A 31 10.19 -1.17 -6.51
CA MET A 31 10.70 -2.02 -5.42
C MET A 31 10.95 -3.46 -5.90
N ASN A 32 10.01 -4.05 -6.64
CA ASN A 32 10.14 -5.42 -7.15
C ASN A 32 11.39 -5.56 -8.05
N THR A 33 11.56 -4.62 -8.98
CA THR A 33 12.72 -4.57 -9.89
C THR A 33 14.04 -4.46 -9.12
N VAL A 34 14.07 -3.63 -8.08
CA VAL A 34 15.27 -3.43 -7.26
C VAL A 34 15.59 -4.68 -6.43
N VAL A 35 14.57 -5.32 -5.84
CA VAL A 35 14.74 -6.58 -5.09
C VAL A 35 15.26 -7.68 -6.00
N GLU A 36 14.70 -7.83 -7.21
CA GLU A 36 15.18 -8.80 -8.21
C GLU A 36 16.62 -8.51 -8.61
N ALA A 37 16.96 -7.26 -8.96
CA ALA A 37 18.32 -6.88 -9.33
C ALA A 37 19.34 -7.13 -8.21
N SER A 38 18.92 -6.98 -6.94
CA SER A 38 19.79 -7.22 -5.78
C SER A 38 20.24 -8.67 -5.68
N GLU A 39 19.48 -9.64 -6.21
CA GLU A 39 19.86 -11.06 -6.17
C GLU A 39 21.14 -11.35 -6.96
N HIS A 40 21.49 -10.51 -7.93
CA HIS A 40 22.59 -10.74 -8.87
C HIS A 40 23.73 -9.71 -8.69
N ALA A 41 23.63 -8.86 -7.67
CA ALA A 41 24.55 -7.77 -7.42
C ALA A 41 25.71 -8.19 -6.49
N SER A 42 26.91 -7.64 -6.73
CA SER A 42 28.04 -7.70 -5.80
C SER A 42 27.82 -6.81 -4.57
N ASP A 43 28.47 -7.12 -3.45
CA ASP A 43 28.22 -6.53 -2.10
C ASP A 43 27.94 -5.00 -2.07
N GLY A 44 28.78 -4.17 -2.68
CA GLY A 44 28.55 -2.70 -2.64
C GLY A 44 27.32 -2.21 -3.44
N MET A 45 26.94 -2.93 -4.49
CA MET A 45 25.72 -2.67 -5.25
C MET A 45 24.50 -3.27 -4.54
N HIS A 46 24.69 -4.40 -3.84
CA HIS A 46 23.65 -5.05 -3.05
C HIS A 46 23.11 -4.12 -1.95
N ASP A 47 23.99 -3.47 -1.19
CA ASP A 47 23.59 -2.51 -0.14
C ASP A 47 22.81 -1.31 -0.72
N THR A 48 23.26 -0.81 -1.87
CA THR A 48 22.63 0.33 -2.55
C THR A 48 21.21 -0.04 -3.01
N LEU A 49 21.04 -1.21 -3.61
CA LEU A 49 19.74 -1.72 -4.05
C LEU A 49 18.83 -2.02 -2.86
N THR A 50 19.37 -2.57 -1.77
CA THR A 50 18.59 -2.81 -0.54
C THR A 50 17.97 -1.51 -0.01
N ARG A 51 18.78 -0.44 0.10
CA ARG A 51 18.29 0.89 0.50
C ARG A 51 17.27 1.48 -0.49
N MET A 52 17.45 1.25 -1.80
CA MET A 52 16.45 1.68 -2.79
C MET A 52 15.11 0.96 -2.60
N ALA A 53 15.13 -0.33 -2.27
CA ALA A 53 13.90 -1.08 -2.00
C ALA A 53 13.17 -0.54 -0.76
N GLU A 54 13.91 -0.20 0.31
CA GLU A 54 13.35 0.46 1.50
C GLU A 54 12.70 1.80 1.16
N ASN A 55 13.37 2.65 0.37
CA ASN A 55 12.82 3.94 -0.03
C ASN A 55 11.52 3.80 -0.84
N HIS A 56 11.45 2.83 -1.76
CA HIS A 56 10.23 2.57 -2.52
C HIS A 56 9.11 1.99 -1.65
N TRP A 57 9.46 1.22 -0.63
CA TRP A 57 8.50 0.74 0.37
C TRP A 57 7.91 1.89 1.19
N GLU A 58 8.73 2.81 1.68
CA GLU A 58 8.27 4.01 2.39
C GLU A 58 7.38 4.89 1.50
N ALA A 59 7.80 5.16 0.26
CA ALA A 59 7.00 5.91 -0.69
C ALA A 59 5.64 5.23 -0.99
N TYR A 60 5.61 3.90 -1.05
CA TYR A 60 4.36 3.14 -1.16
C TYR A 60 3.43 3.35 0.05
N LEU A 61 3.98 3.34 1.28
CA LEU A 61 3.21 3.59 2.50
C LEU A 61 2.67 5.03 2.56
N ASP A 62 3.41 6.01 2.04
CA ASP A 62 2.94 7.40 1.91
C ASP A 62 1.74 7.51 0.96
N VAL A 63 1.81 6.85 -0.21
CA VAL A 63 0.66 6.80 -1.14
C VAL A 63 -0.53 6.10 -0.49
N LEU A 64 -0.30 5.03 0.29
CA LEU A 64 -1.35 4.34 1.02
C LEU A 64 -1.98 5.22 2.10
N HIS A 65 -1.19 6.05 2.77
CA HIS A 65 -1.69 7.05 3.70
C HIS A 65 -2.62 8.03 2.99
N MET A 66 -2.24 8.52 1.81
CA MET A 66 -3.09 9.39 0.99
C MET A 66 -4.41 8.70 0.62
N ILE A 67 -4.37 7.43 0.19
CA ILE A 67 -5.58 6.62 -0.06
C ILE A 67 -6.48 6.59 1.19
N CYS A 68 -5.91 6.34 2.38
CA CYS A 68 -6.66 6.31 3.64
C CYS A 68 -7.28 7.67 4.00
N MET A 69 -6.64 8.78 3.65
CA MET A 69 -7.17 10.13 3.86
C MET A 69 -8.41 10.40 2.98
N HIS A 70 -8.52 9.73 1.84
CA HIS A 70 -9.68 9.82 0.96
C HIS A 70 -10.74 8.73 1.23
N GLU A 71 -10.36 7.62 1.85
CA GLU A 71 -11.23 6.44 1.98
C GLU A 71 -11.29 5.91 3.43
N GLU A 72 -12.33 6.31 4.18
CA GLU A 72 -12.51 5.97 5.59
C GLU A 72 -12.53 4.45 5.86
N SER A 73 -13.11 3.64 4.95
CA SER A 73 -13.13 2.18 5.09
C SER A 73 -11.74 1.57 4.99
N PHE A 74 -10.84 2.16 4.20
CA PHE A 74 -9.46 1.70 4.11
C PHE A 74 -8.69 2.06 5.38
N ALA A 75 -8.84 3.30 5.85
CA ALA A 75 -8.26 3.76 7.11
C ALA A 75 -8.70 2.89 8.31
N ALA A 76 -9.97 2.50 8.35
CA ALA A 76 -10.51 1.64 9.41
C ALA A 76 -9.86 0.25 9.43
N VAL A 77 -9.64 -0.35 8.26
CA VAL A 77 -8.98 -1.66 8.14
C VAL A 77 -7.50 -1.56 8.53
N MET A 78 -6.78 -0.53 8.08
CA MET A 78 -5.40 -0.28 8.49
C MET A 78 -5.27 -0.19 10.01
N LYS A 79 -6.12 0.61 10.65
CA LYS A 79 -6.15 0.76 12.10
C LYS A 79 -6.48 -0.54 12.84
N LYS A 80 -7.42 -1.34 12.31
CA LYS A 80 -7.79 -2.65 12.87
C LYS A 80 -6.61 -3.61 12.93
N HIS A 81 -5.71 -3.56 11.95
CA HIS A 81 -4.50 -4.39 11.90
C HIS A 81 -3.27 -3.75 12.59
N GLY A 82 -3.47 -2.66 13.34
CA GLY A 82 -2.40 -2.04 14.13
C GLY A 82 -1.53 -1.04 13.36
N PHE A 83 -1.84 -0.72 12.11
CA PHE A 83 -1.16 0.34 11.39
C PHE A 83 -1.72 1.70 11.81
N ALA A 84 -0.93 2.46 12.57
CA ALA A 84 -1.22 3.87 12.79
C ALA A 84 -0.79 4.66 11.55
N THR A 85 -1.74 5.36 10.92
CA THR A 85 -1.41 6.45 9.99
C THR A 85 -0.59 7.48 10.78
N HIS A 86 0.70 7.58 10.48
CA HIS A 86 1.71 8.38 11.20
C HIS A 86 1.15 9.65 11.85
N ASP A 87 0.95 9.60 13.17
CA ASP A 87 1.13 10.75 14.05
C ASP A 87 2.46 10.52 14.78
N ASN A 88 3.54 11.06 14.21
CA ASN A 88 4.82 11.37 14.86
C ASN A 88 5.40 10.35 15.87
N GLU A 89 6.02 9.26 15.41
CA GLU A 89 7.20 8.72 16.09
C GLU A 89 8.21 8.22 15.04
N PRO A 90 9.50 8.63 15.12
CA PRO A 90 10.54 8.01 14.33
C PRO A 90 10.74 6.60 14.87
N VAL A 91 10.41 5.59 14.06
CA VAL A 91 10.74 4.21 14.38
C VAL A 91 12.26 4.09 14.28
N ASP A 92 12.90 3.69 15.39
CA ASP A 92 14.35 3.49 15.49
C ASP A 92 14.85 2.69 14.29
N THR A 93 15.71 3.34 13.50
CA THR A 93 16.32 2.84 12.27
C THR A 93 17.55 1.98 12.60
N GLU A 94 17.41 1.08 13.56
CA GLU A 94 18.44 0.06 13.82
C GLU A 94 18.20 -1.12 12.85
N GLN A 95 18.92 -1.07 11.73
CA GLN A 95 19.29 -2.21 10.88
C GLN A 95 18.22 -3.33 10.77
N ARG A 96 17.13 -3.00 10.08
CA ARG A 96 16.21 -3.98 9.53
C ARG A 96 16.89 -4.76 8.41
N GLN A 97 17.65 -5.79 8.80
CA GLN A 97 18.15 -6.76 7.83
C GLN A 97 16.94 -7.52 7.27
N PHE A 98 16.80 -7.55 5.95
CA PHE A 98 15.83 -8.39 5.25
C PHE A 98 15.98 -9.86 5.68
N PHE A 99 15.23 -10.31 6.69
CA PHE A 99 15.28 -11.66 7.24
C PHE A 99 14.31 -12.64 6.53
N GLY A 100 13.58 -12.17 5.53
CA GLY A 100 12.61 -12.98 4.78
C GLY A 100 13.13 -13.60 3.49
N SER A 101 12.46 -14.67 3.02
CA SER A 101 12.69 -15.23 1.68
C SER A 101 12.42 -14.18 0.60
N ARG A 102 13.43 -13.81 -0.18
CA ARG A 102 13.30 -12.82 -1.28
C ARG A 102 12.24 -13.21 -2.30
N ALA A 103 12.14 -14.49 -2.62
CA ALA A 103 11.09 -15.03 -3.48
C ALA A 103 9.69 -14.77 -2.92
N LEU A 104 9.52 -14.88 -1.59
CA LEU A 104 8.26 -14.55 -0.92
C LEU A 104 7.98 -13.04 -0.98
N ILE A 105 8.98 -12.18 -0.79
CA ILE A 105 8.83 -10.71 -0.92
C ILE A 105 8.37 -10.36 -2.34
N MET A 106 9.05 -10.87 -3.36
CA MET A 106 8.66 -10.63 -4.76
C MET A 106 7.22 -11.10 -5.03
N ALA A 107 6.83 -12.26 -4.51
CA ALA A 107 5.46 -12.77 -4.63
C ALA A 107 4.43 -11.88 -3.92
N LEU A 108 4.75 -11.36 -2.73
CA LEU A 108 3.90 -10.43 -1.98
C LEU A 108 3.77 -9.09 -2.72
N LEU A 109 4.85 -8.53 -3.23
CA LEU A 109 4.83 -7.30 -4.03
C LEU A 109 3.96 -7.46 -5.28
N LEU A 110 4.11 -8.57 -6.01
CA LEU A 110 3.24 -8.89 -7.16
C LEU A 110 1.77 -9.02 -6.76
N GLY A 111 1.50 -9.62 -5.61
CA GLY A 111 0.14 -9.71 -5.08
C GLY A 111 -0.43 -8.32 -4.78
N LEU A 112 0.32 -7.44 -4.11
CA LEU A 112 -0.09 -6.06 -3.82
C LEU A 112 -0.39 -5.29 -5.11
N ILE A 113 0.50 -5.35 -6.11
CA ILE A 113 0.30 -4.73 -7.43
C ILE A 113 -1.04 -5.17 -8.04
N ARG A 114 -1.34 -6.47 -8.03
CA ARG A 114 -2.62 -6.99 -8.57
C ARG A 114 -3.83 -6.43 -7.83
N ARG A 115 -3.74 -6.24 -6.51
CA ARG A 115 -4.83 -5.68 -5.71
C ARG A 115 -5.05 -4.20 -6.01
N HIS A 116 -3.98 -3.39 -6.10
CA HIS A 116 -4.10 -2.00 -6.51
C HIS A 116 -4.67 -1.85 -7.93
N ARG A 117 -4.29 -2.73 -8.87
CA ARG A 117 -4.91 -2.78 -10.22
C ARG A 117 -6.41 -3.06 -10.16
N ARG A 118 -6.85 -3.95 -9.27
CA ARG A 118 -8.28 -4.22 -9.05
C ARG A 118 -9.02 -3.00 -8.49
N PHE A 119 -8.42 -2.26 -7.56
CA PHE A 119 -9.01 -1.01 -7.08
C PHE A 119 -9.14 0.05 -8.17
N ALA A 120 -8.09 0.28 -8.96
CA ALA A 120 -8.17 1.20 -10.11
C ALA A 120 -9.30 0.79 -11.07
N TYR A 121 -9.47 -0.51 -11.31
CA TYR A 121 -10.59 -1.03 -12.08
C TYR A 121 -11.94 -0.75 -11.39
N PHE A 122 -12.10 -1.03 -10.10
CA PHE A 122 -13.35 -0.78 -9.38
C PHE A 122 -13.78 0.69 -9.42
N TYR A 123 -12.84 1.61 -9.25
CA TYR A 123 -13.12 3.05 -9.37
C TYR A 123 -13.50 3.49 -10.79
N SER A 124 -13.11 2.74 -11.82
CA SER A 124 -13.51 2.99 -13.22
C SER A 124 -14.95 2.55 -13.54
N LEU A 125 -15.53 1.65 -12.74
CA LEU A 125 -16.87 1.11 -12.96
C LEU A 125 -17.96 2.07 -12.46
N ARG A 126 -18.46 2.96 -13.31
CA ARG A 126 -19.67 3.76 -13.00
C ARG A 126 -20.94 2.95 -13.24
N ALA A 127 -21.85 2.93 -12.26
CA ALA A 127 -23.22 2.39 -12.34
C ALA A 127 -23.33 0.91 -12.81
N ASN A 128 -22.71 -0.01 -12.07
CA ASN A 128 -22.72 -1.44 -12.39
C ASN A 128 -23.89 -2.18 -11.69
N PRO A 129 -24.68 -3.02 -12.39
CA PRO A 129 -25.73 -3.85 -11.79
C PRO A 129 -25.23 -4.86 -10.74
N MET A 130 -23.92 -5.10 -10.65
CA MET A 130 -23.26 -5.98 -9.66
C MET A 130 -22.74 -5.22 -8.42
N GLY A 131 -23.36 -4.10 -8.05
CA GLY A 131 -22.87 -3.19 -6.99
C GLY A 131 -22.57 -3.87 -5.64
N GLU A 132 -23.45 -4.78 -5.18
CA GLU A 132 -23.23 -5.50 -3.91
C GLU A 132 -22.04 -6.47 -3.97
N TYR A 133 -21.88 -7.21 -5.08
CA TYR A 133 -20.72 -8.07 -5.29
C TYR A 133 -19.41 -7.28 -5.30
N ILE A 134 -19.40 -6.12 -5.99
CA ILE A 134 -18.23 -5.24 -6.04
C ILE A 134 -17.93 -4.71 -4.64
N LYS A 135 -18.94 -4.34 -3.86
CA LYS A 135 -18.77 -3.84 -2.49
C LYS A 135 -18.15 -4.88 -1.55
N GLU A 136 -18.61 -6.14 -1.61
CA GLU A 136 -18.00 -7.24 -0.86
C GLU A 136 -16.57 -7.52 -1.31
N SER A 137 -16.34 -7.59 -2.63
CA SER A 137 -15.01 -7.80 -3.18
C SER A 137 -14.04 -6.70 -2.76
N VAL A 138 -14.45 -5.44 -2.84
CA VAL A 138 -13.68 -4.28 -2.43
C VAL A 138 -13.34 -4.36 -0.94
N ALA A 139 -14.28 -4.76 -0.07
CA ALA A 139 -14.00 -4.95 1.35
C ALA A 139 -12.93 -6.02 1.61
N MET A 140 -13.01 -7.17 0.93
CA MET A 140 -11.99 -8.21 1.04
C MET A 140 -10.64 -7.77 0.48
N GLU A 141 -10.61 -7.00 -0.61
CA GLU A 141 -9.35 -6.49 -1.17
C GLU A 141 -8.61 -5.58 -0.19
N ARG A 142 -9.32 -4.75 0.59
CA ARG A 142 -8.70 -3.92 1.65
C ARG A 142 -8.01 -4.80 2.70
N GLU A 143 -8.74 -5.75 3.28
CA GLU A 143 -8.21 -6.64 4.32
C GLU A 143 -6.95 -7.35 3.83
N HIS A 144 -6.98 -7.91 2.63
CA HIS A 144 -5.82 -8.59 2.09
C HIS A 144 -4.63 -7.67 1.78
N ILE A 145 -4.86 -6.42 1.32
CA ILE A 145 -3.76 -5.46 1.14
C ILE A 145 -3.06 -5.26 2.49
N VAL A 146 -3.83 -4.99 3.55
CA VAL A 146 -3.29 -4.71 4.88
C VAL A 146 -2.55 -5.92 5.47
N GLU A 147 -3.11 -7.13 5.32
CA GLU A 147 -2.43 -8.36 5.74
C GLU A 147 -1.10 -8.56 5.01
N MET A 148 -1.07 -8.36 3.69
CA MET A 148 0.14 -8.50 2.89
C MET A 148 1.18 -7.44 3.23
N ILE A 149 0.77 -6.21 3.53
CA ILE A 149 1.66 -5.15 4.04
C ILE A 149 2.30 -5.60 5.34
N GLY A 150 1.52 -6.16 6.27
CA GLY A 150 2.05 -6.70 7.52
C GLY A 150 3.07 -7.80 7.31
N MET A 151 2.83 -8.70 6.35
CA MET A 151 3.81 -9.73 5.98
C MET A 151 5.09 -9.12 5.44
N VAL A 152 5.02 -8.12 4.56
CA VAL A 152 6.21 -7.45 4.01
C VAL A 152 6.97 -6.69 5.10
N GLN A 153 6.29 -5.91 5.96
CA GLN A 153 6.94 -5.18 7.05
C GLN A 153 7.62 -6.10 8.07
N ASN A 154 7.08 -7.30 8.33
CA ASN A 154 7.70 -8.26 9.23
C ASN A 154 8.94 -8.95 8.61
N MET A 155 9.11 -8.86 7.30
CA MET A 155 10.22 -9.46 6.56
C MET A 155 11.34 -8.47 6.21
N MET A 156 11.04 -7.17 6.30
CA MET A 156 11.97 -6.04 6.18
C MET A 156 12.44 -5.64 7.56
#